data_AF-A0A7S2TMZ1-F1
#
_entry.id   AF-A0A7S2TMZ1-F1
#
_cell.length_a   1.000
_cell.length_b   1.000
_cell.length_c   1.000
_cell.angle_alpha   90.00
_cell.angle_beta   90.00
_cell.angle_gamma   90.00
#
_symmetry.space_group_name_H-M   'P 1'
#
loop_
_entity.id
_entity.type
_entity.pdbx_description
1 polymer ?
#
loop_
_entity_poly.entity_id
_entity_poly.type
_entity_poly.pdbx_seq_one_letter_code
_entity_poly.pdbx_strand_id
1 'polypeptide(L)'
;WMAPGTASVFSPCGVYGGNPNGCPEGDPRKGTCPGAGYAHGPDAREWDFDNVVMTTYKLGEVIEVMWGINSNHGGGYSYRLCKLPEEGKKGLTEECFQASTLPFDGVTQWIQFANGTRVPFTGMKTTNGTSPPGSEWMRNPVPACRGIGGGSG
;
A
#
# COMPACT_ATOMS: atom_id res chain seq x y z
N TRP A 1 3.09 14.42 -2.27
CA TRP A 1 4.30 13.66 -1.94
C TRP A 1 5.18 14.58 -1.10
N MET A 2 4.92 14.66 0.20
CA MET A 2 5.54 15.67 1.09
C MET A 2 5.94 15.07 2.45
N ALA A 3 5.23 14.03 2.92
CA ALA A 3 5.55 13.31 4.15
C ALA A 3 5.27 11.80 3.99
N PRO A 4 6.08 11.07 3.21
CA PRO A 4 5.82 9.65 2.92
C PRO A 4 5.78 8.80 4.19
N GLY A 5 4.77 7.93 4.30
CA GLY A 5 4.62 7.01 5.44
C GLY A 5 4.06 7.61 6.73
N THR A 6 3.58 8.85 6.70
CA THR A 6 2.98 9.51 7.88
C THR A 6 1.46 9.37 7.98
N ALA A 7 0.82 8.81 6.95
CA ALA A 7 -0.61 8.53 7.00
C ALA A 7 -0.90 7.51 8.11
N SER A 8 -1.91 7.78 8.93
CA SER A 8 -2.34 6.86 9.99
C SER A 8 -2.80 5.53 9.41
N VAL A 9 -2.37 4.44 10.03
CA VAL A 9 -2.73 3.07 9.66
C VAL A 9 -3.45 2.44 10.84
N PHE A 10 -4.72 2.09 10.65
CA PHE A 10 -5.50 1.39 11.68
C PHE A 10 -5.27 -0.13 11.67
N SER A 11 -4.95 -0.69 10.50
CA SER A 11 -4.62 -2.10 10.34
C SER A 11 -3.56 -2.26 9.24
N PRO A 12 -2.53 -3.09 9.45
CA PRO A 12 -1.54 -3.39 8.41
C PRO A 12 -2.13 -4.15 7.22
N CYS A 13 -3.37 -4.65 7.34
CA CYS A 13 -4.07 -5.40 6.31
C CYS A 13 -5.51 -4.88 6.12
N GLY A 14 -5.73 -3.58 6.35
CA GLY A 14 -7.04 -2.95 6.18
C GLY A 14 -7.49 -2.95 4.72
N VAL A 15 -8.80 -3.13 4.48
CA VAL A 15 -9.37 -3.19 3.14
C VAL A 15 -10.43 -2.08 2.94
N TYR A 16 -10.64 -1.68 1.68
CA TYR A 16 -11.63 -0.69 1.25
C TYR A 16 -11.48 0.72 1.83
N GLY A 17 -10.29 1.12 2.30
CA GLY A 17 -10.11 2.42 2.96
C GLY A 17 -10.97 2.55 4.21
N GLY A 18 -11.05 1.47 4.99
CA GLY A 18 -11.92 1.35 6.15
C GLY A 18 -11.70 2.40 7.23
N ASN A 19 -12.78 2.93 7.77
CA ASN A 19 -12.78 3.67 9.03
C ASN A 19 -13.29 2.75 10.16
N PRO A 20 -12.42 2.28 11.08
CA PRO A 20 -12.83 1.35 12.14
C PRO A 20 -13.82 1.95 13.13
N ASN A 21 -13.97 3.27 13.17
CA ASN A 21 -14.84 3.95 14.12
C ASN A 21 -16.23 4.26 13.55
N GLY A 22 -16.50 3.94 12.28
CA GLY A 22 -17.75 4.27 11.61
C GLY A 22 -17.76 5.66 10.95
N CYS A 23 -18.84 5.97 10.23
CA CYS A 23 -19.01 7.23 9.50
C CYS A 23 -20.43 7.80 9.68
N PRO A 24 -20.69 8.74 10.61
CA PRO A 24 -19.72 9.38 11.52
C PRO A 24 -19.19 8.43 12.61
N GLU A 25 -18.16 8.85 13.32
CA GLU A 25 -17.60 8.09 14.44
C GLU A 25 -18.67 7.72 15.48
N GLY A 26 -18.67 6.45 15.90
CA GLY A 26 -19.64 5.88 16.83
C GLY A 26 -20.91 5.35 16.16
N ASP A 27 -21.14 5.61 14.87
CA ASP A 27 -22.27 5.03 14.14
C ASP A 27 -22.04 3.52 13.93
N PRO A 28 -22.95 2.64 14.39
CA PRO A 28 -22.77 1.18 14.27
C PRO A 28 -23.01 0.65 12.85
N ARG A 29 -23.52 1.47 11.92
CA ARG A 29 -23.86 1.03 10.57
C ARG A 29 -22.60 0.76 9.74
N LYS A 30 -22.61 -0.34 9.00
CA LYS A 30 -21.61 -0.67 7.98
C LYS A 30 -22.03 -0.12 6.62
N GLY A 31 -21.07 0.25 5.78
CA GLY A 31 -21.35 0.70 4.41
C GLY A 31 -20.37 1.75 3.92
N THR A 32 -20.63 2.28 2.72
CA THR A 32 -19.78 3.32 2.10
C THR A 32 -19.81 4.62 2.90
N CYS A 33 -18.64 5.16 3.21
CA CYS A 33 -18.50 6.48 3.84
C CYS A 33 -18.61 7.63 2.81
N PRO A 34 -19.08 8.82 3.22
CA PRO A 34 -18.98 10.02 2.39
C PRO A 34 -17.53 10.29 1.99
N GLY A 35 -17.26 10.56 0.71
CA GLY A 35 -15.90 10.80 0.21
C GLY A 35 -15.09 9.55 -0.15
N ALA A 36 -15.74 8.39 -0.22
CA ALA A 36 -15.17 7.04 -0.36
C ALA A 36 -14.65 6.44 0.96
N GLY A 37 -14.39 5.13 0.96
CA GLY A 37 -14.06 4.36 2.17
C GLY A 37 -15.24 3.52 2.68
N TYR A 38 -15.03 2.77 3.77
CA TYR A 38 -16.04 1.87 4.35
C TYR A 38 -16.12 1.98 5.88
N ALA A 39 -17.32 2.19 6.42
CA ALA A 39 -17.58 2.24 7.85
C ALA A 39 -17.42 0.84 8.45
N HIS A 40 -16.59 0.73 9.49
CA HIS A 40 -16.15 -0.54 10.08
C HIS A 40 -15.53 -1.45 9.03
N GLY A 41 -14.61 -0.89 8.24
CA GLY A 41 -13.95 -1.59 7.14
C GLY A 41 -13.28 -2.89 7.59
N PRO A 42 -13.29 -3.92 6.72
CA PRO A 42 -12.79 -5.23 7.08
C PRO A 42 -11.25 -5.25 7.18
N ASP A 43 -10.78 -6.21 7.96
CA ASP A 43 -9.36 -6.52 8.13
C ASP A 43 -9.06 -7.88 7.48
N ALA A 44 -8.11 -7.90 6.54
CA ALA A 44 -7.78 -9.10 5.82
C ALA A 44 -7.12 -10.18 6.71
N ARG A 45 -6.64 -9.83 7.91
CA ARG A 45 -6.16 -10.80 8.91
C ARG A 45 -7.29 -11.69 9.45
N GLU A 46 -8.55 -11.30 9.27
CA GLU A 46 -9.72 -12.09 9.66
C GLU A 46 -10.29 -12.94 8.52
N TRP A 47 -9.70 -12.88 7.32
CA TRP A 47 -10.17 -13.62 6.15
C TRP A 47 -9.38 -14.89 5.94
N ASP A 48 -10.05 -16.01 5.70
CA ASP A 48 -9.39 -17.22 5.24
C ASP A 48 -9.11 -17.14 3.73
N PHE A 49 -7.84 -17.31 3.40
CA PHE A 49 -7.35 -17.20 2.04
C PHE A 49 -7.10 -18.61 1.50
N ASP A 50 -8.06 -19.13 0.76
CA ASP A 50 -7.92 -20.42 0.09
C ASP A 50 -7.17 -20.26 -1.24
N ASN A 51 -6.31 -21.23 -1.56
CA ASN A 51 -5.59 -21.29 -2.84
C ASN A 51 -4.74 -20.05 -3.16
N VAL A 52 -4.16 -19.41 -2.15
CA VAL A 52 -3.23 -18.29 -2.35
C VAL A 52 -1.99 -18.73 -3.11
N VAL A 53 -1.64 -17.93 -4.12
CA VAL A 53 -0.40 -18.11 -4.89
C VAL A 53 0.78 -17.77 -3.99
N MET A 54 1.60 -18.78 -3.69
CA MET A 54 2.84 -18.62 -2.96
C MET A 54 4.01 -18.56 -3.94
N THR A 55 4.89 -17.57 -3.75
CA THR A 55 6.14 -17.45 -4.51
C THR A 55 7.31 -17.67 -3.56
N THR A 56 8.33 -18.40 -4.00
CA THR A 56 9.56 -18.63 -3.23
C THR A 56 10.67 -17.76 -3.80
N TYR A 57 11.37 -17.10 -2.89
CA TYR A 57 12.46 -16.19 -3.21
C TYR A 57 13.74 -16.60 -2.50
N LYS A 58 14.88 -16.37 -3.14
CA LYS A 58 16.21 -16.46 -2.52
C LYS A 58 16.48 -15.20 -1.70
N LEU A 59 16.97 -15.39 -0.47
CA LEU A 59 17.36 -14.28 0.39
C LEU A 59 18.35 -13.33 -0.30
N GLY A 60 18.04 -12.04 -0.28
CA GLY A 60 18.88 -10.98 -0.84
C GLY A 60 18.78 -10.81 -2.36
N GLU A 61 17.91 -11.55 -3.04
CA GLU A 61 17.71 -11.36 -4.47
C GLU A 61 16.89 -10.10 -4.78
N VAL A 62 17.11 -9.54 -5.97
CA VAL A 62 16.28 -8.47 -6.52
C VAL A 62 15.08 -9.12 -7.21
N ILE A 63 13.87 -8.71 -6.82
CA ILE A 63 12.61 -9.23 -7.36
C ILE A 63 11.81 -8.12 -8.04
N GLU A 64 11.11 -8.46 -9.12
CA GLU A 64 10.13 -7.56 -9.74
C GLU A 64 8.82 -7.62 -8.94
N VAL A 65 8.30 -6.45 -8.57
CA VAL A 65 7.02 -6.30 -7.85
C VAL A 65 6.15 -5.27 -8.55
N MET A 66 4.84 -5.42 -8.44
CA MET A 66 3.87 -4.51 -9.04
C MET A 66 2.72 -4.20 -8.08
N TRP A 67 2.16 -3.01 -8.23
CA TRP A 67 0.89 -2.60 -7.62
C TRP A 67 0.01 -1.97 -8.69
N GLY A 68 -1.31 -2.07 -8.52
CA GLY A 68 -2.30 -1.59 -9.48
C GLY A 68 -2.96 -0.28 -9.04
N ILE A 69 -3.25 0.59 -10.00
CA ILE A 69 -4.01 1.83 -9.79
C ILE A 69 -5.41 1.66 -10.39
N ASN A 70 -6.42 1.53 -9.54
CA ASN A 70 -7.83 1.68 -9.94
C ASN A 70 -8.35 3.11 -9.65
N SER A 71 -7.86 3.72 -8.57
CA SER A 71 -8.16 5.11 -8.21
C SER A 71 -6.86 5.82 -7.89
N ASN A 72 -6.55 6.88 -8.64
CA ASN A 72 -5.26 7.55 -8.53
C ASN A 72 -5.28 8.67 -7.48
N HIS A 73 -5.03 8.34 -6.22
CA HIS A 73 -4.86 9.31 -5.13
C HIS A 73 -3.46 9.96 -5.08
N GLY A 74 -2.61 9.69 -6.07
CA GLY A 74 -1.25 10.21 -6.13
C GLY A 74 -0.34 9.62 -5.04
N GLY A 75 0.49 10.45 -4.42
CA GLY A 75 1.36 10.06 -3.31
C GLY A 75 2.61 9.30 -3.72
N GLY A 76 2.94 8.26 -2.97
CA GLY A 76 4.08 7.39 -3.18
C GLY A 76 3.87 6.04 -2.50
N TYR A 77 4.76 5.10 -2.77
CA TYR A 77 4.69 3.72 -2.30
C TYR A 77 6.04 3.24 -1.78
N SER A 78 6.00 2.27 -0.88
CA SER A 78 7.16 1.54 -0.37
C SER A 78 6.78 0.07 -0.24
N TYR A 79 7.78 -0.81 -0.25
CA TYR A 79 7.59 -2.24 -0.02
C TYR A 79 8.22 -2.62 1.32
N ARG A 80 7.55 -3.53 2.03
CA ARG A 80 7.94 -3.95 3.38
C ARG A 80 7.61 -5.42 3.54
N LEU A 81 8.37 -6.11 4.38
CA LEU A 81 8.07 -7.48 4.76
C LEU A 81 7.83 -7.54 6.26
N CYS A 82 6.95 -8.40 6.70
CA CYS A 82 6.85 -8.80 8.09
C CYS A 82 6.92 -10.32 8.12
N LYS A 83 7.76 -10.86 9.00
CA LYS A 83 7.82 -12.29 9.20
C LYS A 83 6.50 -12.74 9.82
N LEU A 84 5.86 -13.76 9.25
CA LEU A 84 4.65 -14.34 9.81
C LEU A 84 4.96 -14.91 11.21
N PRO A 85 4.27 -14.45 12.27
CA PRO A 85 4.48 -14.96 13.62
C PRO A 85 3.77 -16.30 13.84
N GLU A 86 3.98 -16.93 15.00
CA GLU A 86 3.43 -18.26 15.31
C GLU A 86 1.90 -18.27 15.38
N GLU A 87 1.30 -17.19 15.87
CA GLU A 87 -0.13 -16.91 15.87
C GLU A 87 -0.71 -16.62 14.47
N GLY A 88 0.13 -16.67 13.43
CA GLY A 88 -0.26 -16.47 12.04
C GLY A 88 -0.56 -15.02 11.69
N LYS A 89 -1.37 -14.81 10.65
CA LYS A 89 -1.66 -13.48 10.10
C LYS A 89 -2.25 -12.49 11.12
N LYS A 90 -2.92 -13.01 12.16
CA LYS A 90 -3.51 -12.19 13.24
C LYS A 90 -2.46 -11.46 14.08
N GLY A 91 -1.24 -12.00 14.17
CA GLY A 91 -0.13 -11.34 14.86
C GLY A 91 0.64 -10.32 14.02
N LEU A 92 0.29 -10.14 12.74
CA LEU A 92 0.93 -9.11 11.91
C LEU A 92 0.55 -7.72 12.43
N THR A 93 1.55 -6.87 12.63
CA THR A 93 1.36 -5.47 13.04
C THR A 93 2.05 -4.52 12.06
N GLU A 94 1.62 -3.26 12.03
CA GLU A 94 2.24 -2.24 11.18
C GLU A 94 3.68 -1.96 11.62
N GLU A 95 3.98 -2.05 12.92
CA GLU A 95 5.33 -1.87 13.46
C GLU A 95 6.30 -2.94 12.91
N CYS A 96 5.84 -4.18 12.75
CA CYS A 96 6.64 -5.25 12.16
C CYS A 96 7.01 -4.95 10.70
N PHE A 97 6.05 -4.48 9.90
CA PHE A 97 6.33 -4.06 8.52
C PHE A 97 7.25 -2.85 8.48
N GLN A 98 7.02 -1.86 9.33
CA GLN A 98 7.85 -0.66 9.42
C GLN A 98 9.30 -0.98 9.83
N ALA A 99 9.53 -2.03 10.61
CA ALA A 99 10.87 -2.48 10.98
C ALA A 99 11.66 -3.12 9.84
N SER A 100 11.03 -3.49 8.72
CA SER A 100 11.68 -4.16 7.59
C SER A 100 11.23 -3.58 6.25
N THR A 101 11.71 -2.36 5.98
CA THR A 101 11.50 -1.67 4.70
C THR A 101 12.49 -2.16 3.65
N LEU A 102 12.02 -2.37 2.42
CA LEU A 102 12.83 -2.82 1.29
C LEU A 102 13.23 -1.63 0.41
N PRO A 103 14.52 -1.50 0.04
CA PRO A 103 14.96 -0.49 -0.93
C PRO A 103 14.58 -0.90 -2.36
N PHE A 104 14.49 0.07 -3.25
CA PHE A 104 14.30 -0.14 -4.68
C PHE A 104 15.63 -0.36 -5.37
N ASP A 105 15.70 -1.40 -6.20
CA ASP A 105 16.82 -1.60 -7.11
C ASP A 105 16.76 -0.64 -8.30
N GLY A 106 17.86 0.08 -8.52
CA GLY A 106 17.99 1.05 -9.62
C GLY A 106 17.00 2.23 -9.57
N VAL A 107 16.84 2.88 -10.73
CA VAL A 107 15.92 4.01 -10.93
C VAL A 107 14.94 3.80 -12.08
N THR A 108 15.20 2.84 -12.97
CA THR A 108 14.27 2.52 -14.06
C THR A 108 13.10 1.74 -13.52
N GLN A 109 11.89 2.21 -13.79
CA GLN A 109 10.64 1.60 -13.38
C GLN A 109 9.70 1.51 -14.60
N TRP A 110 8.59 0.80 -14.48
CA TRP A 110 7.69 0.53 -15.61
C TRP A 110 6.24 0.83 -15.27
N ILE A 111 5.54 1.47 -16.21
CA ILE A 111 4.08 1.48 -16.25
C ILE A 111 3.67 0.30 -17.14
N GLN A 112 2.92 -0.64 -16.59
CA GLN A 112 2.36 -1.76 -17.34
C GLN A 112 0.86 -1.55 -17.58
N PHE A 113 0.46 -1.54 -18.84
CA PHE A 113 -0.94 -1.45 -19.25
C PHE A 113 -1.58 -2.85 -19.30
N ALA A 114 -2.91 -2.91 -19.24
CA ALA A 114 -3.66 -4.17 -19.27
C ALA A 114 -3.41 -5.02 -20.53
N ASN A 115 -3.00 -4.40 -21.64
CA ASN A 115 -2.62 -5.08 -22.87
C ASN A 115 -1.18 -5.63 -22.87
N GLY A 116 -0.47 -5.55 -21.73
CA GLY A 116 0.93 -5.99 -21.59
C GLY A 116 1.98 -4.98 -22.05
N THR A 117 1.58 -3.85 -22.63
CA THR A 117 2.52 -2.79 -23.03
C THR A 117 3.21 -2.22 -21.79
N ARG A 118 4.54 -2.07 -21.86
CA ARG A 118 5.36 -1.50 -20.79
C ARG A 118 6.04 -0.23 -21.27
N VAL A 119 5.88 0.85 -20.51
CA VAL A 119 6.56 2.14 -20.74
C VAL A 119 7.55 2.39 -19.60
N PRO A 120 8.85 2.53 -19.89
CA PRO A 120 9.83 2.80 -18.85
C PRO A 120 9.77 4.26 -18.41
N PHE A 121 10.12 4.52 -17.16
CA PHE A 121 10.30 5.86 -16.63
C PHE A 121 11.41 5.88 -15.56
N THR A 122 11.98 7.06 -15.33
CA THR A 122 12.91 7.29 -14.22
C THR A 122 12.12 7.55 -12.95
N GLY A 123 12.21 6.63 -12.00
CA GLY A 123 11.59 6.72 -10.69
C GLY A 123 12.19 7.83 -9.83
N MET A 124 11.33 8.55 -9.11
CA MET A 124 11.74 9.55 -8.13
C MET A 124 11.65 8.95 -6.73
N LYS A 125 12.81 8.76 -6.08
CA LYS A 125 12.93 8.17 -4.74
C LYS A 125 13.22 9.25 -3.69
N THR A 126 12.80 9.04 -2.45
CA THR A 126 13.31 9.79 -1.29
C THR A 126 13.46 8.88 -0.08
N THR A 127 14.42 9.23 0.77
CA THR A 127 14.55 8.77 2.15
C THR A 127 14.40 9.93 3.14
N ASN A 128 14.28 11.17 2.63
CA ASN A 128 14.15 12.37 3.44
C ASN A 128 12.68 12.63 3.80
N GLY A 129 12.43 12.94 5.07
CA GLY A 129 11.08 13.21 5.59
C GLY A 129 10.15 11.99 5.56
N THR A 130 10.71 10.78 5.53
CA THR A 130 9.94 9.53 5.50
C THR A 130 9.67 8.99 6.91
N SER A 131 8.61 8.20 7.02
CA SER A 131 8.25 7.46 8.23
C SER A 131 8.09 5.98 7.90
N PRO A 132 8.90 5.08 8.49
CA PRO A 132 9.99 5.35 9.43
C PRO A 132 11.14 6.17 8.82
N PRO A 133 11.92 6.90 9.65
CA PRO A 133 13.03 7.72 9.16
C PRO A 133 14.03 6.92 8.32
N GLY A 134 14.37 7.44 7.14
CA GLY A 134 15.34 6.82 6.23
C GLY A 134 14.77 5.69 5.37
N SER A 135 13.52 5.29 5.56
CA SER A 135 12.86 4.34 4.66
C SER A 135 12.76 4.91 3.24
N GLU A 136 13.00 4.09 2.23
CA GLU A 136 12.94 4.53 0.83
C GLU A 136 11.50 4.45 0.30
N TRP A 137 11.06 5.55 -0.30
CA TRP A 137 9.76 5.63 -0.96
C TRP A 137 9.92 6.05 -2.41
N MET A 138 9.06 5.53 -3.27
CA MET A 138 8.96 5.92 -4.67
C MET A 138 7.71 6.77 -4.88
N ARG A 139 7.83 7.88 -5.61
CA ARG A 139 6.68 8.69 -6.01
C ARG A 139 5.82 7.91 -7.00
N ASN A 140 4.50 7.97 -6.84
CA ASN A 140 3.57 7.49 -7.87
C ASN A 140 3.77 8.32 -9.16
N PRO A 141 4.17 7.68 -10.28
CA PRO A 141 4.52 8.40 -11.51
C PRO A 141 3.28 8.90 -12.28
N VAL A 142 2.09 8.37 -11.98
CA VAL A 142 0.87 8.70 -12.70
C VAL A 142 0.25 9.95 -12.08
N PRO A 143 0.09 11.06 -12.82
CA PRO A 143 -0.57 12.24 -12.31
C PRO A 143 -2.06 11.96 -12.06
N ALA A 144 -2.62 12.58 -11.02
CA ALA A 144 -4.04 12.46 -10.71
C ALA A 144 -4.88 13.08 -11.85
N CYS A 145 -5.89 12.37 -12.34
CA CYS A 145 -6.67 12.79 -13.51
C CYS A 145 -7.63 13.96 -13.22
N ARG A 146 -7.97 14.25 -11.95
CA ARG A 146 -8.94 15.29 -11.54
C ARG A 146 -8.55 16.02 -10.24
N GLY A 147 -7.32 16.50 -10.15
CA GLY A 147 -6.84 17.27 -8.99
C GLY A 147 -6.65 16.41 -7.73
N ILE A 148 -6.75 17.02 -6.55
CA ILE A 148 -6.36 16.38 -5.26
C ILE A 148 -7.21 15.17 -4.86
N GLY A 149 -8.42 15.03 -5.39
CA GLY A 149 -9.32 13.90 -5.09
C GLY A 149 -8.98 12.61 -5.85
N GLY A 150 -8.10 12.69 -6.85
CA GLY A 150 -7.83 11.59 -7.77
C GLY A 150 -8.89 11.47 -8.86
N GLY A 151 -8.64 10.58 -9.83
CA GLY A 151 -9.61 10.23 -10.86
C GLY A 151 -9.48 8.77 -11.25
N SER A 152 -10.58 8.20 -11.74
CA SER A 152 -10.62 6.89 -12.38
C SER A 152 -10.25 7.05 -13.86
N GLY A 153 -9.38 6.16 -14.33
CA GLY A 153 -9.07 6.00 -15.76
C GLY A 153 -9.98 4.96 -16.39
#